data_AF-A0A8H7MH40-F1
#
_entry.id   AF-A0A8H7MH40-F1
#
_cell.length_a   1.000
_cell.length_b   1.000
_cell.length_c   1.000
_cell.angle_alpha   90.00
_cell.angle_beta   90.00
_cell.angle_gamma   90.00
#
_symmetry.space_group_name_H-M   'P 1'
#
loop_
_entity.id
_entity.type
_entity.pdbx_description
1 polymer ?
#
loop_
_entity_poly.entity_id
_entity_poly.type
_entity_poly.pdbx_seq_one_letter_code
_entity_poly.pdbx_strand_id
1 'polypeptide(L)'
;MTRPCNPSLYRMHDVQTPAPPADTIAGLMSAVSSCTSRLQSQPYEPVLWTERAGYYLRLNYPELAVGDAYRARLLFEREEDGEGGTSRSGVNALERESGGVSEECRLQTFTILGRGLYDCHCHWECFEFWLSLTQAKHPRISRLAFTKANALKQLLAQKKEAAASYGVRPIRKGECFLIDRTTTAACSRPPTTLHCENCYDSLVSSPLRASCCTALYCSPACYSVASRTYHRVLCGQDFTWLLVPASQLTENASPMRPLLLLRFLALCVQAGSDKHPLDRPVDRPVDHPLDHPLDHPLIARLQPLANRAHLDVFTLSESISTPLLILQQLDIDVFSYSHHFSTMALHTL
;
A
#
# COMPACT_ATOMS: atom_id res chain seq x y z
N MET A 1 20.95 5.96 25.91
CA MET A 1 21.73 6.34 24.70
C MET A 1 20.75 6.45 23.55
N THR A 2 20.41 7.67 23.14
CA THR A 2 19.59 7.95 21.96
C THR A 2 20.36 7.46 20.73
N ARG A 3 19.78 6.51 19.97
CA ARG A 3 20.35 6.17 18.66
C ARG A 3 20.36 7.45 17.83
N PRO A 4 21.48 7.82 17.18
CA PRO A 4 21.49 8.95 16.27
C PRO A 4 20.41 8.74 15.21
N CYS A 5 19.72 9.82 14.85
CA CYS A 5 18.82 9.80 13.71
C CYS A 5 19.64 9.42 12.49
N ASN A 6 19.50 8.18 12.03
CA ASN A 6 20.04 7.83 10.74
C ASN A 6 19.28 8.66 9.70
N PRO A 7 19.96 9.35 8.78
CA PRO A 7 19.30 9.99 7.64
C PRO A 7 18.42 8.95 6.93
N SER A 8 17.33 9.38 6.26
CA SER A 8 16.47 8.41 5.59
C SER A 8 17.27 7.60 4.60
N LEU A 9 16.91 6.32 4.51
CA LEU A 9 17.48 5.37 3.56
C LEU A 9 17.34 5.85 2.10
N TYR A 10 16.43 6.78 1.83
CA TYR A 10 16.15 7.31 0.50
C TYR A 10 16.93 8.59 0.18
N ARG A 11 17.54 9.27 1.15
CA ARG A 11 18.25 10.52 0.88
C ARG A 11 19.60 10.23 0.21
N MET A 12 19.70 10.63 -1.05
CA MET A 12 20.90 10.50 -1.90
C MET A 12 21.34 11.84 -2.51
N HIS A 13 20.48 12.87 -2.49
CA HIS A 13 20.72 14.17 -3.12
C HIS A 13 20.24 15.34 -2.27
N ASP A 14 20.82 16.53 -2.47
CA ASP A 14 20.46 17.75 -1.74
C ASP A 14 19.11 18.33 -2.11
N VAL A 15 18.55 17.91 -3.25
CA VAL A 15 17.22 18.34 -3.70
C VAL A 15 16.10 17.67 -2.88
N GLN A 16 16.38 16.58 -2.14
CA GLN A 16 15.41 15.88 -1.29
C GLN A 16 15.22 16.58 0.06
N THR A 17 14.15 16.24 0.79
CA THR A 17 13.89 16.88 2.09
C THR A 17 15.08 16.67 3.04
N PRO A 18 15.60 17.73 3.68
CA PRO A 18 16.76 17.60 4.55
C PRO A 18 16.40 16.80 5.82
N ALA A 19 17.41 16.14 6.38
CA ALA A 19 17.28 15.49 7.68
C ALA A 19 16.98 16.55 8.76
N PRO A 20 16.10 16.24 9.73
CA PRO A 20 15.77 17.18 10.78
C PRO A 20 16.97 17.47 11.69
N PRO A 21 17.12 18.70 12.20
CA PRO A 21 18.02 19.01 13.30
C PRO A 21 17.72 18.12 14.51
N ALA A 22 18.76 17.60 15.18
CA ALA A 22 18.63 16.59 16.24
C ALA A 22 17.74 17.03 17.42
N ASP A 23 17.76 18.32 17.73
CA ASP A 23 16.96 18.98 18.76
C ASP A 23 15.45 19.01 18.44
N THR A 24 15.08 18.95 17.15
CA THR A 24 13.66 18.97 16.73
C THR A 24 13.00 17.58 16.73
N ILE A 25 13.79 16.52 16.72
CA ILE A 25 13.30 15.14 16.51
C ILE A 25 12.34 14.70 17.60
N ALA A 26 12.67 14.94 18.87
CA ALA A 26 11.82 14.54 19.99
C ALA A 26 10.44 15.23 19.92
N GLY A 27 10.40 16.51 19.56
CA GLY A 27 9.16 17.25 19.37
C GLY A 27 8.33 16.70 18.21
N LEU A 28 8.97 16.38 17.09
CA LEU A 28 8.30 15.77 15.93
C LEU A 28 7.75 14.37 16.24
N MET A 29 8.49 13.51 16.94
CA MET A 29 8.01 12.19 17.36
C MET A 29 6.84 12.27 18.33
N SER A 30 6.87 13.24 19.25
CA SER A 30 5.74 13.52 20.15
C SER A 30 4.50 13.97 19.35
N ALA A 31 4.68 14.83 18.35
CA ALA A 31 3.59 15.26 17.47
C ALA A 31 2.99 14.10 16.66
N VAL A 32 3.84 13.20 16.10
CA VAL A 32 3.37 11.96 15.44
C VAL A 32 2.55 11.09 16.39
N SER A 33 3.00 10.94 17.64
CA SER A 33 2.29 10.15 18.65
C SER A 33 0.93 10.77 18.98
N SER A 34 0.87 12.09 19.16
CA SER A 34 -0.37 12.84 19.38
C SER A 34 -1.36 12.70 18.21
N CYS A 35 -0.90 12.89 16.97
CA CYS A 35 -1.74 12.66 15.79
C CYS A 35 -2.25 11.23 15.71
N THR A 36 -1.41 10.24 16.06
CA THR A 36 -1.80 8.83 16.05
C THR A 36 -2.92 8.55 17.05
N SER A 37 -2.84 9.09 18.26
CA SER A 37 -3.94 8.98 19.24
C SER A 37 -5.23 9.66 18.75
N ARG A 38 -5.13 10.82 18.11
CA ARG A 38 -6.29 11.50 17.52
C ARG A 38 -6.92 10.68 16.39
N LEU A 39 -6.11 10.11 15.50
CA LEU A 39 -6.57 9.24 14.41
C LEU A 39 -7.25 7.96 14.89
N GLN A 40 -6.87 7.41 16.05
CA GLN A 40 -7.60 6.29 16.66
C GLN A 40 -9.05 6.65 16.99
N SER A 41 -9.29 7.90 17.41
CA SER A 41 -10.64 8.40 17.73
C SER A 41 -11.39 8.96 16.52
N GLN A 42 -10.67 9.46 15.51
CA GLN A 42 -11.21 10.17 14.34
C GLN A 42 -10.52 9.68 13.05
N PRO A 43 -10.69 8.40 12.67
CA PRO A 43 -9.92 7.80 11.57
C PRO A 43 -10.26 8.35 10.19
N TYR A 44 -11.41 9.02 10.06
CA TYR A 44 -11.91 9.56 8.79
C TYR A 44 -11.64 11.06 8.61
N GLU A 45 -10.87 11.68 9.49
CA GLU A 45 -10.56 13.10 9.40
C GLU A 45 -9.31 13.34 8.52
N PRO A 46 -9.45 13.82 7.28
CA PRO A 46 -8.33 13.95 6.33
C PRO A 46 -7.25 14.93 6.79
N VAL A 47 -7.64 15.93 7.60
CA VAL A 47 -6.69 16.90 8.17
C VAL A 47 -5.69 16.22 9.09
N LEU A 48 -6.12 15.25 9.91
CA LEU A 48 -5.23 14.52 10.82
C LEU A 48 -4.20 13.67 10.08
N TRP A 49 -4.63 13.02 9.00
CA TRP A 49 -3.74 12.26 8.12
C TRP A 49 -2.71 13.19 7.46
N THR A 50 -3.15 14.35 6.97
CA THR A 50 -2.27 15.35 6.34
C THR A 50 -1.26 15.93 7.33
N GLU A 51 -1.69 16.22 8.56
CA GLU A 51 -0.85 16.71 9.64
C GLU A 51 0.25 15.69 9.98
N ARG A 52 -0.11 14.42 10.19
CA ARG A 52 0.85 13.35 10.50
C ARG A 52 1.80 13.08 9.34
N ALA A 53 1.32 13.11 8.10
CA ALA A 53 2.16 13.01 6.90
C ALA A 53 3.24 14.09 6.86
N GLY A 54 2.90 15.33 7.24
CA GLY A 54 3.84 16.44 7.33
C GLY A 54 4.94 16.20 8.37
N TYR A 55 4.59 15.63 9.52
CA TYR A 55 5.59 15.25 10.53
C TYR A 55 6.49 14.11 10.06
N TYR A 56 5.95 13.09 9.41
CA TYR A 56 6.78 12.02 8.82
C TYR A 56 7.76 12.56 7.79
N LEU A 57 7.32 13.46 6.90
CA LEU A 57 8.20 14.06 5.91
C LEU A 57 9.33 14.86 6.56
N ARG A 58 9.03 15.65 7.60
CA ARG A 58 10.01 16.42 8.37
C ARG A 58 10.97 15.54 9.17
N LEU A 59 10.50 14.38 9.63
CA LEU A 59 11.33 13.35 10.24
C LEU A 59 12.18 12.57 9.22
N ASN A 60 12.07 12.90 7.93
CA ASN A 60 12.74 12.20 6.84
C ASN A 60 12.24 10.75 6.68
N TYR A 61 10.95 10.49 6.89
CA TYR A 61 10.29 9.22 6.54
C TYR A 61 9.32 9.43 5.36
N PRO A 62 9.83 9.69 4.13
CA PRO A 62 8.99 10.04 2.99
C PRO A 62 7.99 8.94 2.61
N GLU A 63 8.35 7.67 2.77
CA GLU A 63 7.48 6.52 2.52
C GLU A 63 6.23 6.52 3.43
N LEU A 64 6.41 6.90 4.70
CA LEU A 64 5.30 7.06 5.64
C LEU A 64 4.46 8.30 5.34
N ALA A 65 5.12 9.40 4.96
CA ALA A 65 4.43 10.61 4.53
C ALA A 65 3.55 10.36 3.30
N VAL A 66 4.04 9.60 2.31
CA VAL A 66 3.26 9.19 1.13
C VAL A 66 2.05 8.37 1.56
N GLY A 67 2.22 7.40 2.45
CA GLY A 67 1.12 6.54 2.92
C GLY A 67 0.00 7.29 3.64
N ASP A 68 0.33 8.25 4.50
CA ASP A 68 -0.66 9.08 5.19
C ASP A 68 -1.30 10.10 4.25
N ALA A 69 -0.52 10.76 3.39
CA ALA A 69 -1.05 11.72 2.42
C ALA A 69 -1.95 11.04 1.38
N TYR A 70 -1.67 9.79 1.00
CA TYR A 70 -2.53 9.02 0.12
C TYR A 70 -3.87 8.68 0.78
N ARG A 71 -3.89 8.35 2.08
CA ARG A 71 -5.15 8.13 2.82
C ARG A 71 -5.96 9.42 2.94
N ALA A 72 -5.32 10.55 3.23
CA ALA A 72 -5.99 11.85 3.21
C ALA A 72 -6.61 12.14 1.83
N ARG A 73 -5.89 11.86 0.73
CA ARG A 73 -6.42 11.99 -0.64
C ARG A 73 -7.67 11.14 -0.86
N LEU A 74 -7.68 9.88 -0.43
CA LEU A 74 -8.86 9.00 -0.57
C LEU A 74 -10.09 9.56 0.15
N LEU A 75 -9.92 10.16 1.33
CA LEU A 75 -11.01 10.80 2.08
C LEU A 75 -11.52 12.05 1.35
N PHE A 76 -10.60 12.89 0.88
CA PHE A 76 -10.92 14.08 0.10
C PHE A 76 -11.61 13.79 -1.24
N GLU A 77 -11.32 12.66 -1.89
CA GLU A 77 -12.00 12.20 -3.10
C GLU A 77 -13.43 11.74 -2.77
N ARG A 78 -13.63 11.00 -1.67
CA ARG A 78 -14.96 10.57 -1.20
C ARG A 78 -15.88 11.74 -0.85
N GLU A 79 -15.34 12.81 -0.26
CA GLU A 79 -16.10 14.03 0.02
C GLU A 79 -16.61 14.68 -1.28
N GLU A 80 -15.78 14.75 -2.32
CA GLU A 80 -16.15 15.33 -3.62
C GLU A 80 -17.20 14.48 -4.37
N ASP A 81 -17.11 13.15 -4.28
CA ASP A 81 -18.10 12.24 -4.87
C ASP A 81 -19.46 12.31 -4.14
N GLY A 82 -19.43 12.54 -2.82
CA GLY A 82 -20.62 12.66 -1.98
C GLY A 82 -21.42 13.95 -2.21
N GLU A 83 -20.77 15.06 -2.57
CA GLU A 83 -21.45 16.33 -2.87
C GLU A 83 -22.31 16.27 -4.16
N GLY A 84 -22.13 15.26 -5.01
CA GLY A 84 -22.92 15.06 -6.24
C GLY A 84 -24.24 14.28 -6.06
N GLY A 85 -24.51 13.74 -4.86
CA GLY A 85 -25.48 12.65 -4.69
C GLY A 85 -26.70 12.89 -3.80
N THR A 86 -26.90 14.05 -3.16
CA THR A 86 -28.11 14.26 -2.34
C THR A 86 -28.59 15.71 -2.32
N SER A 87 -29.71 15.96 -3.00
CA SER A 87 -30.62 17.05 -2.65
C SER A 87 -31.22 16.77 -1.27
N ARG A 88 -30.51 17.10 -0.19
CA ARG A 88 -31.15 17.25 1.12
C ARG A 88 -31.66 18.67 1.24
N SER A 89 -32.99 18.72 1.34
CA SER A 89 -33.83 19.88 1.58
C SER A 89 -33.28 20.79 2.70
N GLY A 90 -33.56 22.07 2.54
CA GLY A 90 -32.81 23.16 3.15
C GLY A 90 -32.90 23.28 4.66
N VAL A 91 -31.79 23.72 5.24
CA VAL A 91 -31.79 24.71 6.33
C VAL A 91 -30.48 25.52 6.24
N ASN A 92 -30.65 26.84 6.05
CA ASN A 92 -29.71 27.94 6.32
C ASN A 92 -28.32 27.92 5.68
N ALA A 93 -28.25 28.61 4.54
CA ALA A 93 -27.06 29.26 4.01
C ALA A 93 -26.69 30.47 4.87
N LEU A 94 -25.87 30.28 5.89
CA LEU A 94 -25.07 31.32 6.54
C LEU A 94 -23.75 30.64 6.98
N GLU A 95 -22.64 31.18 6.49
CA GLU A 95 -21.24 30.85 6.80
C GLU A 95 -20.62 29.60 6.12
N ARG A 96 -20.26 29.74 4.83
CA ARG A 96 -19.21 28.94 4.17
C ARG A 96 -17.88 29.73 4.17
N GLU A 97 -17.34 30.04 5.34
CA GLU A 97 -15.91 30.35 5.50
C GLU A 97 -15.04 29.06 5.61
N SER A 98 -15.70 27.89 5.67
CA SER A 98 -15.07 26.56 5.73
C SER A 98 -14.44 26.07 4.43
N GLY A 99 -14.74 26.69 3.28
CA GLY A 99 -14.17 26.30 1.98
C GLY A 99 -12.66 26.52 1.87
N GLY A 100 -12.11 27.55 2.53
CA GLY A 100 -10.68 27.89 2.46
C GLY A 100 -9.77 26.92 3.21
N VAL A 101 -10.25 26.36 4.33
CA VAL A 101 -9.47 25.41 5.16
C VAL A 101 -9.38 24.04 4.48
N SER A 102 -10.46 23.59 3.82
CA SER A 102 -10.47 22.32 3.07
C SER A 102 -9.56 22.38 1.83
N GLU A 103 -9.59 23.47 1.06
CA GLU A 103 -8.73 23.61 -0.13
C GLU A 103 -7.24 23.71 0.25
N GLU A 104 -6.90 24.48 1.29
CA GLU A 104 -5.51 24.61 1.74
C GLU A 104 -4.97 23.29 2.29
N CYS A 105 -5.77 22.56 3.07
CA CYS A 105 -5.38 21.23 3.55
C CYS A 105 -5.16 20.27 2.37
N ARG A 106 -6.06 20.24 1.39
CA ARG A 106 -5.93 19.41 0.17
C ARG A 106 -4.67 19.75 -0.63
N LEU A 107 -4.37 21.04 -0.78
CA LEU A 107 -3.13 21.51 -1.42
C LEU A 107 -1.89 21.03 -0.67
N GLN A 108 -1.91 21.10 0.66
CA GLN A 108 -0.84 20.60 1.51
C GLN A 108 -0.67 19.08 1.37
N THR A 109 -1.76 18.31 1.37
CA THR A 109 -1.73 16.85 1.14
C THR A 109 -1.05 16.49 -0.17
N PHE A 110 -1.44 17.12 -1.28
CA PHE A 110 -0.86 16.83 -2.59
C PHE A 110 0.60 17.26 -2.68
N THR A 111 0.95 18.36 -2.02
CA THR A 111 2.34 18.80 -1.91
C THR A 111 3.20 17.77 -1.16
N ILE A 112 2.71 17.27 -0.02
CA ILE A 112 3.40 16.23 0.77
C ILE A 112 3.51 14.94 -0.04
N LEU A 113 2.43 14.50 -0.69
CA LEU A 113 2.41 13.29 -1.50
C LEU A 113 3.43 13.36 -2.64
N GLY A 114 3.38 14.42 -3.45
CA GLY A 114 4.33 14.61 -4.54
C GLY A 114 5.78 14.74 -4.06
N ARG A 115 6.01 15.41 -2.91
CA ARG A 115 7.35 15.52 -2.32
C ARG A 115 7.86 14.19 -1.79
N GLY A 116 7.03 13.43 -1.06
CA GLY A 116 7.38 12.11 -0.56
C GLY A 116 7.72 11.14 -1.70
N LEU A 117 6.93 11.13 -2.78
CA LEU A 117 7.22 10.31 -3.96
C LEU A 117 8.56 10.67 -4.62
N TYR A 118 8.86 11.97 -4.71
CA TYR A 118 10.15 12.43 -5.20
C TYR A 118 11.29 11.95 -4.28
N ASP A 119 11.11 12.12 -2.96
CA ASP A 119 12.10 11.75 -1.97
C ASP A 119 12.31 10.22 -1.90
N CYS A 120 11.33 9.39 -2.26
CA CYS A 120 11.48 7.94 -2.41
C CYS A 120 12.08 7.49 -3.77
N HIS A 121 12.48 8.43 -4.64
CA HIS A 121 12.92 8.16 -6.03
C HIS A 121 11.85 7.61 -6.98
N CYS A 122 10.57 7.68 -6.61
CA CYS A 122 9.42 7.30 -7.45
C CYS A 122 9.10 8.39 -8.49
N HIS A 123 10.09 8.88 -9.23
CA HIS A 123 9.95 10.08 -10.06
C HIS A 123 8.91 9.92 -11.19
N TRP A 124 8.78 8.71 -11.73
CA TRP A 124 7.77 8.42 -12.75
C TRP A 124 6.35 8.50 -12.17
N GLU A 125 6.11 7.84 -11.05
CA GLU A 125 4.80 7.89 -10.37
C GLU A 125 4.49 9.30 -9.83
N CYS A 126 5.51 10.03 -9.37
CA CYS A 126 5.39 11.44 -9.02
C CYS A 126 4.95 12.28 -10.22
N PHE A 127 5.52 12.03 -11.41
CA PHE A 127 5.14 12.70 -12.64
C PHE A 127 3.70 12.39 -13.03
N GLU A 128 3.32 11.11 -13.07
CA GLU A 128 1.96 10.67 -13.39
C GLU A 128 0.92 11.27 -12.41
N PHE A 129 1.23 11.27 -11.12
CA PHE A 129 0.40 11.91 -10.09
C PHE A 129 0.19 13.40 -10.34
N TRP A 130 1.26 14.16 -10.62
CA TRP A 130 1.11 15.58 -10.93
C TRP A 130 0.41 15.79 -12.28
N LEU A 131 0.66 14.94 -13.28
CA LEU A 131 -0.01 15.02 -14.56
C LEU A 131 -1.53 14.84 -14.42
N SER A 132 -1.99 13.87 -13.63
CA SER A 132 -3.41 13.65 -13.40
C SER A 132 -4.11 14.83 -12.72
N LEU A 133 -3.38 15.59 -11.88
CA LEU A 133 -3.91 16.78 -11.20
C LEU A 133 -3.94 18.05 -12.07
N THR A 134 -3.36 18.05 -13.27
CA THR A 134 -3.39 19.21 -14.17
C THR A 134 -4.80 19.60 -14.59
N GLN A 135 -5.74 18.65 -14.58
CA GLN A 135 -7.14 18.84 -14.91
C GLN A 135 -8.05 18.90 -13.67
N ALA A 136 -7.47 19.05 -12.47
CA ALA A 136 -8.25 19.13 -11.23
C ALA A 136 -9.19 20.35 -11.24
N LYS A 137 -10.38 20.19 -10.62
CA LYS A 137 -11.40 21.23 -10.49
C LYS A 137 -10.89 22.48 -9.74
N HIS A 138 -9.88 22.30 -8.88
CA HIS A 138 -9.29 23.33 -8.03
C HIS A 138 -8.15 24.07 -8.76
N PRO A 139 -8.29 25.37 -9.12
CA PRO A 139 -7.32 26.07 -9.97
C PRO A 139 -5.92 26.20 -9.37
N ARG A 140 -5.82 26.38 -8.04
CA ARG A 140 -4.53 26.45 -7.34
C ARG A 140 -3.76 25.13 -7.47
N ILE A 141 -4.47 24.01 -7.31
CA ILE A 141 -3.92 22.65 -7.42
C ILE A 141 -3.50 22.36 -8.86
N SER A 142 -4.37 22.64 -9.83
CA SER A 142 -4.08 22.46 -11.26
C SER A 142 -2.83 23.24 -11.69
N ARG A 143 -2.69 24.50 -11.27
CA ARG A 143 -1.52 25.32 -11.58
C ARG A 143 -0.23 24.77 -10.97
N LEU A 144 -0.26 24.37 -9.70
CA LEU A 144 0.89 23.74 -9.03
C LEU A 144 1.29 22.44 -9.76
N ALA A 145 0.30 21.61 -10.07
CA ALA A 145 0.47 20.33 -10.75
C ALA A 145 1.14 20.51 -12.12
N PHE A 146 0.71 21.49 -12.91
CA PHE A 146 1.33 21.82 -14.19
C PHE A 146 2.82 22.19 -14.04
N THR A 147 3.16 23.02 -13.05
CA THR A 147 4.57 23.37 -12.78
C THR A 147 5.40 22.15 -12.39
N LYS A 148 4.88 21.29 -11.49
CA LYS A 148 5.60 20.11 -11.01
C LYS A 148 5.76 19.03 -12.09
N ALA A 149 4.72 18.74 -12.86
CA ALA A 149 4.77 17.77 -13.95
C ALA A 149 5.80 18.17 -15.04
N ASN A 150 5.86 19.45 -15.41
CA ASN A 150 6.83 19.93 -16.39
C ASN A 150 8.28 19.82 -15.90
N ALA A 151 8.55 20.14 -14.63
CA ALA A 151 9.88 19.98 -14.04
C ALA A 151 10.32 18.50 -14.04
N LEU A 152 9.42 17.58 -13.69
CA LEU A 152 9.70 16.15 -13.69
C LEU A 152 9.88 15.57 -15.10
N LYS A 153 9.11 16.05 -16.07
CA LYS A 153 9.24 15.63 -17.48
C LYS A 153 10.67 15.83 -18.00
N GLN A 154 11.29 16.97 -17.67
CA GLN A 154 12.68 17.25 -18.04
C GLN A 154 13.66 16.29 -17.35
N LEU A 155 13.49 16.07 -16.04
CA LEU A 155 14.32 15.13 -15.28
C LEU A 155 14.22 13.69 -15.81
N LEU A 156 13.01 13.24 -16.15
CA LEU A 156 12.78 11.90 -16.67
C LEU A 156 13.39 11.70 -18.07
N ALA A 157 13.37 12.72 -18.92
CA ALA A 157 14.07 12.69 -20.20
C ALA A 157 15.58 12.49 -20.02
N GLN A 158 16.20 13.26 -19.10
CA GLN A 158 17.62 13.13 -18.76
C GLN A 158 17.97 11.74 -18.21
N LYS A 159 17.13 11.20 -17.30
CA LYS A 159 17.33 9.85 -16.75
C LYS A 159 17.22 8.76 -17.81
N LYS A 160 16.30 8.90 -18.77
CA LYS A 160 16.12 7.95 -19.88
C LYS A 160 17.36 7.90 -20.78
N GLU A 161 17.98 9.05 -21.06
CA GLU A 161 19.24 9.13 -21.80
C GLU A 161 20.40 8.48 -21.05
N ALA A 162 20.51 8.70 -19.73
CA ALA A 162 21.55 8.10 -18.90
C ALA A 162 21.41 6.56 -18.76
N ALA A 163 20.18 6.04 -18.67
CA ALA A 163 19.90 4.62 -18.50
C ALA A 163 20.23 3.78 -19.74
N ALA A 164 20.33 4.38 -20.92
CA ALA A 164 20.68 3.69 -22.18
C ALA A 164 22.12 3.12 -22.19
N SER A 165 22.94 3.40 -21.16
CA SER A 165 24.34 3.00 -21.06
C SER A 165 24.60 1.71 -20.25
N TYR A 166 23.58 1.14 -19.61
CA TYR A 166 23.75 -0.05 -18.75
C TYR A 166 23.27 -1.33 -19.45
N GLY A 167 24.21 -2.21 -19.78
CA GLY A 167 23.95 -3.50 -20.41
C GLY A 167 23.37 -4.52 -19.43
N VAL A 168 22.25 -5.15 -19.80
CA VAL A 168 21.67 -6.28 -19.06
C VAL A 168 22.12 -7.58 -19.73
N ARG A 169 22.63 -8.54 -18.93
CA ARG A 169 22.96 -9.88 -19.43
C ARG A 169 21.68 -10.71 -19.59
N PRO A 170 21.47 -11.43 -20.69
CA PRO A 170 20.33 -12.32 -20.86
C PRO A 170 20.41 -13.56 -19.94
N ILE A 171 19.26 -13.96 -19.38
CA ILE A 171 19.04 -15.26 -18.70
C ILE A 171 18.61 -16.28 -19.76
N ARG A 172 19.05 -17.53 -19.66
CA ARG A 172 18.76 -18.55 -20.69
C ARG A 172 17.42 -19.24 -20.42
N LYS A 173 16.66 -19.52 -21.49
CA LYS A 173 15.43 -20.30 -21.41
C LYS A 173 15.69 -21.69 -20.81
N GLY A 174 14.98 -22.06 -19.75
CA GLY A 174 15.16 -23.32 -19.02
C GLY A 174 16.09 -23.26 -17.80
N GLU A 175 16.67 -22.09 -17.51
CA GLU A 175 17.49 -21.87 -16.33
C GLU A 175 16.60 -21.78 -15.07
N CYS A 176 16.64 -22.81 -14.21
CA CYS A 176 16.02 -22.75 -12.89
C CYS A 176 16.97 -22.03 -11.93
N PHE A 177 16.58 -20.85 -11.46
CA PHE A 177 17.38 -20.03 -10.54
C PHE A 177 16.80 -19.97 -9.12
N LEU A 178 15.54 -20.37 -8.93
CA LEU A 178 14.88 -20.45 -7.63
C LEU A 178 13.77 -21.51 -7.66
N ILE A 179 13.71 -22.35 -6.63
CA ILE A 179 12.59 -23.27 -6.37
C ILE A 179 12.01 -22.87 -5.01
N ASP A 180 10.82 -22.28 -5.02
CA ASP A 180 10.09 -21.87 -3.82
C ASP A 180 8.93 -22.85 -3.55
N ARG A 181 8.79 -23.29 -2.30
CA ARG A 181 7.74 -24.23 -1.83
C ARG A 181 6.81 -23.60 -0.80
N THR A 182 6.79 -22.27 -0.68
CA THR A 182 5.96 -21.56 0.30
C THR A 182 4.48 -21.55 -0.08
N THR A 183 3.60 -21.49 0.95
CA THR A 183 2.14 -21.40 0.80
C THR A 183 1.66 -20.07 0.20
N THR A 184 2.59 -19.13 0.03
CA THR A 184 2.39 -17.82 -0.61
C THR A 184 2.69 -17.86 -2.10
N ALA A 185 2.87 -19.02 -2.73
CA ALA A 185 3.08 -19.10 -4.17
C ALA A 185 2.03 -18.29 -4.94
N ALA A 186 2.48 -17.56 -5.96
CA ALA A 186 1.65 -16.85 -6.91
C ALA A 186 2.15 -17.17 -8.32
N CYS A 187 1.25 -17.14 -9.30
CA CYS A 187 1.62 -17.27 -10.71
C CYS A 187 1.28 -15.97 -11.44
N SER A 188 2.23 -15.44 -12.22
CA SER A 188 2.09 -14.12 -12.87
C SER A 188 1.21 -14.21 -14.09
N ARG A 189 0.82 -15.43 -14.44
CA ARG A 189 -0.08 -15.76 -15.53
C ARG A 189 -1.08 -16.82 -15.05
N PRO A 190 -2.36 -16.69 -15.41
CA PRO A 190 -3.29 -17.80 -15.30
C PRO A 190 -2.74 -19.00 -16.08
N PRO A 191 -2.56 -20.17 -15.46
CA PRO A 191 -2.08 -21.35 -16.16
C PRO A 191 -2.98 -21.69 -17.34
N THR A 192 -2.37 -22.03 -18.48
CA THR A 192 -3.10 -22.41 -19.71
C THR A 192 -3.71 -23.81 -19.61
N THR A 193 -3.30 -24.58 -18.60
CA THR A 193 -3.81 -25.89 -18.26
C THR A 193 -4.51 -25.87 -16.90
N LEU A 194 -5.31 -26.90 -16.63
CA LEU A 194 -5.89 -27.11 -15.31
C LEU A 194 -4.76 -27.22 -14.27
N HIS A 195 -4.85 -26.41 -13.21
CA HIS A 195 -3.81 -26.30 -12.19
C HIS A 195 -4.43 -26.34 -10.79
N CYS A 196 -3.61 -26.65 -9.79
CA CYS A 196 -4.01 -26.52 -8.41
C CYS A 196 -3.95 -25.05 -7.96
N GLU A 197 -5.04 -24.54 -7.40
CA GLU A 197 -5.13 -23.16 -6.88
C GLU A 197 -4.21 -22.88 -5.68
N ASN A 198 -3.67 -23.92 -5.05
CA ASN A 198 -2.77 -23.77 -3.89
C ASN A 198 -1.30 -23.87 -4.27
N CYS A 199 -0.89 -24.89 -5.02
CA CYS A 199 0.52 -25.13 -5.36
C CYS A 199 0.88 -24.81 -6.81
N TYR A 200 -0.09 -24.40 -7.63
CA TYR A 200 0.05 -24.13 -9.07
C TYR A 200 0.55 -25.30 -9.93
N ASP A 201 0.63 -26.51 -9.36
CA ASP A 201 1.03 -27.71 -10.09
C ASP A 201 -0.06 -28.14 -11.09
N SER A 202 0.36 -28.79 -12.18
CA SER A 202 -0.55 -29.26 -13.22
C SER A 202 -1.43 -30.40 -12.72
N LEU A 203 -2.72 -30.37 -13.04
CA LEU A 203 -3.66 -31.40 -12.61
C LEU A 203 -3.61 -32.59 -13.56
N VAL A 204 -3.00 -33.69 -13.10
CA VAL A 204 -2.81 -34.92 -13.89
C VAL A 204 -3.89 -35.98 -13.66
N SER A 205 -4.63 -35.94 -12.54
CA SER A 205 -5.72 -36.89 -12.23
C SER A 205 -6.81 -36.25 -11.37
N SER A 206 -8.02 -36.86 -11.37
CA SER A 206 -9.29 -36.40 -10.76
C SER A 206 -9.14 -35.34 -9.65
N PRO A 207 -9.17 -34.04 -10.00
CA PRO A 207 -8.90 -32.98 -9.06
C PRO A 207 -10.05 -32.82 -8.08
N LEU A 208 -9.72 -32.39 -6.86
CA LEU A 208 -10.71 -31.99 -5.87
C LEU A 208 -11.24 -30.61 -6.24
N ARG A 209 -12.56 -30.49 -6.39
CA ARG A 209 -13.22 -29.20 -6.59
C ARG A 209 -13.70 -28.66 -5.25
N ALA A 210 -13.51 -27.37 -5.00
CA ALA A 210 -14.14 -26.70 -3.87
C ALA A 210 -15.67 -26.80 -3.97
N SER A 211 -16.35 -27.02 -2.85
CA SER A 211 -17.82 -27.05 -2.85
C SER A 211 -18.45 -25.67 -3.12
N CYS A 212 -17.73 -24.58 -2.85
CA CYS A 212 -18.24 -23.21 -2.93
C CYS A 212 -17.95 -22.50 -4.26
N CYS A 213 -17.05 -23.01 -5.11
CA CYS A 213 -16.64 -22.33 -6.35
C CYS A 213 -15.96 -23.29 -7.34
N THR A 214 -15.39 -22.75 -8.42
CA THR A 214 -14.72 -23.52 -9.48
C THR A 214 -13.26 -23.88 -9.17
N ALA A 215 -12.72 -23.48 -8.01
CA ALA A 215 -11.34 -23.74 -7.61
C ALA A 215 -11.04 -25.25 -7.57
N LEU A 216 -9.87 -25.62 -8.10
CA LEU A 216 -9.41 -27.00 -8.20
C LEU A 216 -8.13 -27.23 -7.38
N TYR A 217 -7.99 -28.43 -6.81
CA TYR A 217 -6.87 -28.81 -5.96
C TYR A 217 -6.32 -30.19 -6.33
N CYS A 218 -4.99 -30.33 -6.32
CA CYS A 218 -4.33 -31.59 -6.65
C CYS A 218 -4.45 -32.65 -5.53
N SER A 219 -4.77 -32.26 -4.30
CA SER A 219 -4.83 -33.17 -3.15
C SER A 219 -5.71 -32.63 -2.02
N PRO A 220 -6.21 -33.50 -1.10
CA PRO A 220 -6.93 -33.06 0.10
C PRO A 220 -6.09 -32.14 1.00
N ALA A 221 -4.76 -32.33 1.00
CA ALA A 221 -3.83 -31.47 1.72
C ALA A 221 -3.83 -30.04 1.15
N CYS A 222 -3.72 -29.87 -0.18
CA CYS A 222 -3.77 -28.55 -0.82
C CYS A 222 -5.13 -27.86 -0.62
N TYR A 223 -6.24 -28.62 -0.71
CA TYR A 223 -7.57 -28.11 -0.40
C TYR A 223 -7.65 -27.64 1.06
N SER A 224 -7.25 -28.48 2.02
CA SER A 224 -7.30 -28.15 3.45
C SER A 224 -6.42 -26.96 3.81
N VAL A 225 -5.23 -26.82 3.21
CA VAL A 225 -4.38 -25.65 3.44
C VAL A 225 -5.10 -24.42 2.93
N ALA A 226 -5.53 -24.40 1.67
CA ALA A 226 -6.22 -23.26 1.08
C ALA A 226 -7.46 -22.84 1.88
N SER A 227 -8.36 -23.78 2.19
CA SER A 227 -9.59 -23.54 2.95
C SER A 227 -9.33 -22.97 4.34
N ARG A 228 -8.29 -23.44 5.03
CA ARG A 228 -7.95 -22.97 6.38
C ARG A 228 -7.26 -21.62 6.38
N THR A 229 -6.52 -21.29 5.33
CA THR A 229 -5.59 -20.16 5.41
C THR A 229 -6.04 -18.92 4.63
N TYR A 230 -6.54 -19.00 3.40
CA TYR A 230 -6.89 -17.79 2.62
C TYR A 230 -8.16 -17.91 1.76
N HIS A 231 -8.60 -19.13 1.43
CA HIS A 231 -9.61 -19.34 0.39
C HIS A 231 -10.98 -18.79 0.76
N ARG A 232 -11.36 -18.79 2.04
CA ARG A 232 -12.69 -18.31 2.46
C ARG A 232 -12.83 -16.80 2.25
N VAL A 233 -11.74 -16.06 2.43
CA VAL A 233 -11.68 -14.61 2.22
C VAL A 233 -11.56 -14.25 0.73
N LEU A 234 -10.85 -15.07 -0.06
CA LEU A 234 -10.72 -14.83 -1.50
C LEU A 234 -11.88 -15.38 -2.34
N CYS A 235 -12.65 -16.34 -1.84
CA CYS A 235 -13.69 -17.01 -2.63
C CYS A 235 -14.79 -16.02 -3.03
N GLY A 236 -15.05 -15.93 -4.34
CA GLY A 236 -16.06 -15.01 -4.89
C GLY A 236 -15.55 -13.59 -5.14
N GLN A 237 -14.30 -13.28 -4.78
CA GLN A 237 -13.66 -11.99 -5.08
C GLN A 237 -12.92 -12.04 -6.41
N ASP A 238 -12.96 -10.94 -7.16
CA ASP A 238 -12.24 -10.81 -8.45
C ASP A 238 -11.00 -9.90 -8.31
N PHE A 239 -9.82 -10.51 -8.28
CA PHE A 239 -8.53 -9.82 -8.26
C PHE A 239 -7.80 -9.85 -9.61
N THR A 240 -8.50 -10.11 -10.72
CA THR A 240 -7.90 -10.17 -12.06
C THR A 240 -7.23 -8.85 -12.47
N TRP A 241 -7.63 -7.73 -11.88
CA TRP A 241 -7.00 -6.43 -12.07
C TRP A 241 -5.50 -6.41 -11.70
N LEU A 242 -5.04 -7.27 -10.78
CA LEU A 242 -3.62 -7.42 -10.42
C LEU A 242 -2.77 -7.99 -11.57
N LEU A 243 -3.39 -8.67 -12.53
CA LEU A 243 -2.73 -9.29 -13.68
C LEU A 243 -2.68 -8.35 -14.90
N VAL A 244 -3.48 -7.27 -14.91
CA VAL A 244 -3.60 -6.34 -16.05
C VAL A 244 -2.24 -5.78 -16.50
N PRO A 245 -1.31 -5.36 -15.61
CA PRO A 245 -0.01 -4.83 -16.01
C PRO A 245 0.86 -5.82 -16.81
N ALA A 246 0.62 -7.13 -16.69
CA ALA A 246 1.34 -8.18 -17.41
C ALA A 246 0.54 -8.82 -18.55
N SER A 247 -0.71 -8.43 -18.76
CA SER A 247 -1.63 -9.09 -19.69
C SER A 247 -1.12 -9.14 -21.15
N GLN A 248 -0.29 -8.19 -21.56
CA GLN A 248 0.28 -8.08 -22.91
C GLN A 248 1.70 -8.64 -23.05
N LEU A 249 2.29 -9.14 -21.95
CA LEU A 249 3.69 -9.56 -21.91
C LEU A 249 3.78 -11.09 -21.82
N THR A 250 4.63 -11.70 -22.65
CA THR A 250 4.81 -13.16 -22.68
C THR A 250 5.43 -13.71 -21.41
N GLU A 251 6.39 -12.97 -20.85
CA GLU A 251 7.10 -13.27 -19.60
C GLU A 251 7.18 -11.96 -18.80
N ASN A 252 6.52 -11.89 -17.65
CA ASN A 252 6.59 -10.74 -16.76
C ASN A 252 6.40 -11.18 -15.30
N ALA A 253 7.23 -10.65 -14.41
CA ALA A 253 7.17 -10.88 -12.98
C ALA A 253 6.54 -9.70 -12.22
N SER A 254 6.18 -8.59 -12.88
CA SER A 254 5.58 -7.41 -12.22
C SER A 254 4.32 -7.72 -11.41
N PRO A 255 3.44 -8.70 -11.77
CA PRO A 255 2.30 -9.06 -10.93
C PRO A 255 2.69 -9.86 -9.69
N MET A 256 3.91 -10.40 -9.61
CA MET A 256 4.31 -11.29 -8.51
C MET A 256 4.15 -10.62 -7.17
N ARG A 257 4.78 -9.46 -6.96
CA ARG A 257 4.74 -8.79 -5.67
C ARG A 257 3.29 -8.48 -5.24
N PRO A 258 2.43 -7.87 -6.07
CA PRO A 258 1.02 -7.69 -5.74
C PRO A 258 0.24 -8.97 -5.44
N LEU A 259 0.48 -10.06 -6.18
CA LEU A 259 -0.20 -11.34 -5.97
C LEU A 259 0.27 -12.06 -4.69
N LEU A 260 1.56 -12.00 -4.39
CA LEU A 260 2.14 -12.49 -3.14
C LEU A 260 1.54 -11.71 -1.97
N LEU A 261 1.46 -10.38 -2.09
CA LEU A 261 0.85 -9.51 -1.09
C LEU A 261 -0.64 -9.79 -0.91
N LEU A 262 -1.40 -10.01 -1.98
CA LEU A 262 -2.79 -10.45 -1.89
C LEU A 262 -2.92 -11.74 -1.06
N ARG A 263 -2.11 -12.75 -1.38
CA ARG A 263 -2.10 -14.01 -0.62
C ARG A 263 -1.79 -13.77 0.83
N PHE A 264 -0.80 -12.93 1.12
CA PHE A 264 -0.40 -12.58 2.46
C PHE A 264 -1.50 -11.87 3.25
N LEU A 265 -2.13 -10.84 2.66
CA LEU A 265 -3.21 -10.10 3.32
C LEU A 265 -4.45 -10.98 3.54
N ALA A 266 -4.79 -11.86 2.60
CA ALA A 266 -5.87 -12.81 2.76
C ALA A 266 -5.63 -13.80 3.92
N LEU A 267 -4.38 -14.25 4.11
CA LEU A 267 -3.97 -15.06 5.26
C LEU A 267 -4.23 -14.32 6.59
N CYS A 268 -3.81 -13.06 6.64
CA CYS A 268 -3.98 -12.21 7.82
C CYS A 268 -5.45 -11.99 8.16
N VAL A 269 -6.25 -11.63 7.16
CA VAL A 269 -7.68 -11.35 7.32
C VAL A 269 -8.42 -12.61 7.76
N GLN A 270 -8.17 -13.75 7.12
CA GLN A 270 -8.90 -14.99 7.44
C GLN A 270 -8.62 -15.49 8.86
N ALA A 271 -7.38 -15.40 9.33
CA ALA A 271 -7.06 -15.77 10.71
C ALA A 271 -7.66 -14.82 11.75
N GLY A 272 -7.89 -13.56 11.39
CA GLY A 272 -8.65 -12.63 12.21
C GLY A 272 -10.14 -12.98 12.27
N SER A 273 -10.73 -13.38 11.14
CA SER A 273 -12.16 -13.72 11.02
C SER A 273 -12.57 -15.01 11.73
N ASP A 274 -11.65 -15.94 11.95
CA ASP A 274 -11.90 -17.20 12.68
C ASP A 274 -12.09 -17.02 14.20
N LYS A 275 -11.85 -15.81 14.73
CA LYS A 275 -12.06 -15.50 16.14
C LYS A 275 -13.44 -14.90 16.33
N HIS A 276 -14.34 -15.67 16.94
CA HIS A 276 -15.69 -15.21 17.27
C HIS A 276 -15.62 -14.00 18.24
N PRO A 277 -16.40 -12.92 18.04
CA PRO A 277 -16.40 -11.74 18.92
C PRO A 277 -16.69 -12.05 20.39
N LEU A 278 -17.43 -13.13 20.69
CA LEU A 278 -17.73 -13.60 22.06
C LEU A 278 -16.66 -14.52 22.67
N ASP A 279 -15.69 -14.99 21.88
CA ASP A 279 -14.53 -15.75 22.40
C ASP A 279 -13.34 -14.83 22.73
N ARG A 280 -13.50 -13.51 22.58
CA ARG A 280 -12.58 -12.53 23.18
C ARG A 280 -12.71 -12.62 24.70
N PRO A 281 -11.66 -13.07 25.41
CA PRO A 281 -11.70 -13.05 26.86
C PRO A 281 -11.73 -11.57 27.28
N VAL A 282 -12.78 -11.17 27.98
CA VAL A 282 -13.03 -9.79 28.45
C VAL A 282 -11.88 -9.25 29.32
N ASP A 283 -11.03 -10.14 29.83
CA ASP A 283 -9.95 -9.82 30.78
C ASP A 283 -8.54 -9.87 30.18
N ARG A 284 -8.37 -10.02 28.85
CA ARG A 284 -7.02 -10.04 28.26
C ARG A 284 -6.57 -8.66 27.77
N PRO A 285 -5.37 -8.19 28.18
CA PRO A 285 -4.80 -6.96 27.66
C PRO A 285 -4.73 -6.99 26.13
N VAL A 286 -4.98 -5.85 25.50
CA VAL A 286 -4.95 -5.61 24.04
C VAL A 286 -3.59 -5.94 23.39
N ASP A 287 -2.57 -6.24 24.20
CA ASP A 287 -1.20 -6.54 23.78
C ASP A 287 -0.91 -8.06 23.65
N HIS A 288 -1.92 -8.92 23.48
CA HIS A 288 -1.68 -10.35 23.28
C HIS A 288 -1.14 -10.62 21.86
N PRO A 289 -0.05 -11.42 21.69
CA PRO A 289 0.63 -11.68 20.41
C PRO A 289 -0.16 -12.52 19.39
N LEU A 290 -1.48 -12.44 19.41
CA LEU A 290 -2.39 -13.07 18.46
C LEU A 290 -3.46 -12.08 17.95
N ASP A 291 -3.51 -10.85 18.44
CA ASP A 291 -4.58 -9.90 18.10
C ASP A 291 -4.26 -9.02 16.89
N HIS A 292 -2.98 -8.95 16.49
CA HIS A 292 -2.57 -8.26 15.28
C HIS A 292 -2.69 -9.19 14.05
N PRO A 293 -3.22 -8.74 12.90
CA PRO A 293 -3.32 -9.57 11.69
C PRO A 293 -1.97 -10.13 11.21
N LEU A 294 -0.87 -9.45 11.54
CA LEU A 294 0.52 -9.87 11.25
C LEU A 294 1.13 -10.85 12.28
N ASP A 295 0.42 -11.18 13.35
CA ASP A 295 0.87 -12.15 14.36
C ASP A 295 0.57 -13.61 13.97
N HIS A 296 0.02 -13.84 12.77
CA HIS A 296 -0.26 -15.19 12.31
C HIS A 296 1.04 -16.03 12.27
N PRO A 297 1.09 -17.28 12.79
CA PRO A 297 2.33 -18.05 12.95
C PRO A 297 3.17 -18.25 11.68
N LEU A 298 2.51 -18.37 10.51
CA LEU A 298 3.16 -18.44 9.19
C LEU A 298 3.89 -17.15 8.76
N ILE A 299 3.60 -16.02 9.39
CA ILE A 299 4.08 -14.69 8.96
C ILE A 299 4.78 -13.90 10.06
N ALA A 300 4.49 -14.16 11.34
CA ALA A 300 5.10 -13.52 12.50
C ALA A 300 6.63 -13.71 12.60
N ARG A 301 7.20 -14.60 11.77
CA ARG A 301 8.65 -14.88 11.69
C ARG A 301 9.34 -14.13 10.56
N LEU A 302 8.60 -13.37 9.74
CA LEU A 302 9.21 -12.52 8.72
C LEU A 302 9.95 -11.37 9.40
N GLN A 303 11.14 -11.06 8.91
CA GLN A 303 11.96 -9.96 9.40
C GLN A 303 12.15 -8.93 8.28
N PRO A 304 12.04 -7.62 8.58
CA PRO A 304 12.34 -6.58 7.60
C PRO A 304 13.75 -6.74 7.02
N LEU A 305 13.87 -6.79 5.70
CA LEU A 305 15.15 -6.84 4.98
C LEU A 305 15.98 -5.55 5.12
N ALA A 306 15.36 -4.45 5.55
CA ALA A 306 16.01 -3.15 5.78
C ALA A 306 17.24 -3.25 6.70
N ASN A 307 17.26 -4.20 7.64
CA ASN A 307 18.40 -4.45 8.53
C ASN A 307 19.63 -5.05 7.83
N ARG A 308 19.53 -5.43 6.56
CA ARG A 308 20.62 -6.06 5.78
C ARG A 308 21.13 -5.19 4.62
N ALA A 309 20.87 -3.89 4.64
CA ALA A 309 21.20 -2.96 3.55
C ALA A 309 20.58 -3.35 2.18
N HIS A 310 19.55 -4.20 2.21
CA HIS A 310 18.75 -4.54 1.04
C HIS A 310 17.48 -3.69 1.09
N LEU A 311 17.49 -2.60 0.31
CA LEU A 311 16.32 -1.75 0.14
C LEU A 311 15.42 -2.37 -0.91
N ASP A 312 14.22 -2.72 -0.49
CA ASP A 312 13.18 -3.05 -1.44
C ASP A 312 12.73 -1.78 -2.19
N VAL A 313 12.33 -1.92 -3.45
CA VAL A 313 11.97 -0.77 -4.28
C VAL A 313 10.61 -0.25 -3.83
N PHE A 314 10.59 0.93 -3.18
CA PHE A 314 9.34 1.61 -2.85
C PHE A 314 8.70 2.17 -4.13
N THR A 315 7.41 1.94 -4.29
CA THR A 315 6.57 2.53 -5.34
C THR A 315 5.22 2.89 -4.75
N LEU A 316 4.58 3.95 -5.26
CA LEU A 316 3.21 4.28 -4.84
C LEU A 316 2.27 3.11 -5.11
N SER A 317 2.38 2.53 -6.30
CA SER A 317 1.52 1.46 -6.78
C SER A 317 1.61 0.23 -5.89
N GLU A 318 2.81 -0.33 -5.70
CA GLU A 318 2.96 -1.63 -5.04
C GLU A 318 3.06 -1.52 -3.52
N SER A 319 3.61 -0.43 -2.99
CA SER A 319 3.80 -0.28 -1.54
C SER A 319 2.60 0.38 -0.83
N ILE A 320 1.76 1.12 -1.55
CA ILE A 320 0.66 1.89 -0.96
C ILE A 320 -0.69 1.55 -1.60
N SER A 321 -0.93 1.93 -2.86
CA SER A 321 -2.28 1.91 -3.41
C SER A 321 -2.81 0.48 -3.59
N THR A 322 -1.99 -0.44 -4.11
CA THR A 322 -2.39 -1.84 -4.33
C THR A 322 -2.74 -2.57 -3.04
N PRO A 323 -1.90 -2.57 -1.98
CA PRO A 323 -2.29 -3.16 -0.70
C PRO A 323 -3.57 -2.56 -0.11
N LEU A 324 -3.76 -1.24 -0.20
CA LEU A 324 -4.96 -0.59 0.33
C LEU A 324 -6.22 -1.00 -0.46
N LEU A 325 -6.14 -1.08 -1.79
CA LEU A 325 -7.23 -1.56 -2.64
C LEU A 325 -7.56 -3.03 -2.36
N ILE A 326 -6.53 -3.88 -2.18
CA ILE A 326 -6.73 -5.28 -1.77
C ILE A 326 -7.49 -5.34 -0.45
N LEU A 327 -7.02 -4.63 0.57
CA LEU A 327 -7.67 -4.60 1.88
C LEU A 327 -9.12 -4.12 1.79
N GLN A 328 -9.39 -3.04 1.05
CA GLN A 328 -10.74 -2.54 0.84
C GLN A 328 -11.65 -3.56 0.16
N GLN A 329 -11.15 -4.28 -0.85
CA GLN A 329 -11.90 -5.34 -1.53
C GLN A 329 -12.15 -6.57 -0.63
N LEU A 330 -11.31 -6.77 0.38
CA LEU A 330 -11.52 -7.76 1.44
C LEU A 330 -12.38 -7.22 2.61
N ASP A 331 -13.13 -6.13 2.37
CA ASP A 331 -14.00 -5.46 3.35
C ASP A 331 -13.25 -4.95 4.60
N ILE A 332 -11.95 -4.70 4.49
CA ILE A 332 -11.15 -4.08 5.55
C ILE A 332 -11.18 -2.57 5.43
N ASP A 333 -11.64 -1.92 6.48
CA ASP A 333 -11.58 -0.47 6.61
C ASP A 333 -10.13 0.01 6.89
N VAL A 334 -9.47 0.46 5.83
CA VAL A 334 -8.09 0.97 5.85
C VAL A 334 -7.87 2.24 6.70
N PHE A 335 -8.95 2.87 7.20
CA PHE A 335 -8.89 4.03 8.09
C PHE A 335 -8.99 3.61 9.56
N SER A 336 -10.01 2.82 9.92
CA SER A 336 -10.21 2.38 11.31
C SER A 336 -9.18 1.35 11.78
N TYR A 337 -8.64 0.53 10.86
CA TYR A 337 -7.61 -0.47 11.16
C TYR A 337 -6.18 0.03 10.87
N SER A 338 -5.97 1.35 10.87
CA SER A 338 -4.69 1.98 10.52
C SER A 338 -3.48 1.53 11.34
N HIS A 339 -3.71 1.06 12.57
CA HIS A 339 -2.68 0.50 13.45
C HIS A 339 -2.33 -0.95 13.11
N HIS A 340 -3.26 -1.71 12.50
CA HIS A 340 -3.05 -3.11 12.09
C HIS A 340 -2.36 -3.24 10.73
N PHE A 341 -2.65 -2.32 9.81
CA PHE A 341 -2.08 -2.29 8.46
C PHE A 341 -1.45 -0.92 8.19
N SER A 342 -0.49 -0.53 9.04
CA SER A 342 0.27 0.70 8.86
C SER A 342 1.10 0.63 7.57
N THR A 343 1.43 1.79 7.00
CA THR A 343 2.24 1.85 5.77
C THR A 343 3.62 1.19 5.92
N MET A 344 4.27 1.32 7.09
CA MET A 344 5.52 0.58 7.35
C MET A 344 5.29 -0.93 7.31
N ALA A 345 4.22 -1.39 7.94
CA ALA A 345 3.93 -2.81 8.00
C ALA A 345 3.68 -3.35 6.60
N LEU A 346 2.85 -2.68 5.79
CA LEU A 346 2.56 -3.08 4.42
C LEU A 346 3.77 -3.03 3.48
N HIS A 347 4.65 -2.03 3.64
CA HIS A 347 5.88 -1.94 2.84
C HIS A 347 6.94 -2.98 3.24
N THR A 348 6.87 -3.49 4.46
CA THR A 348 7.79 -4.53 4.97
C THR A 348 7.44 -5.93 4.46
N LEU A 349 6.19 -6.13 4.03
CA LEU A 349 5.71 -7.37 3.43
C LEU A 349 6.18 -7.51 1.98
#